data_AF-A0A2E4ZWA7-F1
#
_entry.id   AF-A0A2E4ZWA7-F1
#
_cell.length_a   1.000
_cell.length_b   1.000
_cell.length_c   1.000
_cell.angle_alpha   90.00
_cell.angle_beta   90.00
_cell.angle_gamma   90.00
#
_symmetry.space_group_name_H-M   'P 1'
#
loop_
_entity.id
_entity.type
_entity.pdbx_description
1 polymer ?
#
loop_
_entity_poly.entity_id
_entity_poly.type
_entity_poly.pdbx_seq_one_letter_code
_entity_poly.pdbx_strand_id
1 'polypeptide(L)'
;MSSRENLIEGDDRHRIAKPEMFSFFGKCFHLVFDSGIVFTLMLRSLLGGQKLYLICGEYGRIGNRLFFFSHVIAWAKENNAIVYYPSFFSYASWFKGTRNDYLVRYPRKSRWFLGANSYFNRIASNCLHRISLRLGQRPDSRLVRSIILEENGYDICSEKFAHALSRRGILFLRGFVFTSKKDFLIERQRSELQQHFRPPSSYEKGIQEPFEKLKGKCDVVVGVVIRHGDYREYRSGEYFYSLSVFQRVLEELTEQMSPVRPGFFIASDENQDTSAFESFPHYFRQGHPVENINALARCDLLTGSPSTFLTWPAFFGNIPCVQLFPDDLKKNRLCFPFKGHSKPTPCSSGN
;
A
#
# COMPACT_ATOMS: atom_id res chain seq x y z
N MET A 1 -28.61 -2.33 15.11
CA MET A 1 -28.14 -3.12 16.28
C MET A 1 -27.75 -4.50 15.77
N SER A 2 -26.50 -4.88 16.03
CA SER A 2 -25.91 -6.22 15.97
C SER A 2 -26.09 -7.11 14.72
N SER A 3 -25.06 -7.11 13.86
CA SER A 3 -24.52 -8.33 13.24
C SER A 3 -23.23 -7.99 12.48
N ARG A 4 -22.14 -7.81 13.25
CA ARG A 4 -20.77 -7.95 12.74
C ARG A 4 -20.26 -9.27 13.27
N GLU A 5 -20.42 -10.32 12.48
CA GLU A 5 -19.79 -11.61 12.74
C GLU A 5 -18.59 -11.80 11.81
N ASN A 6 -17.50 -12.13 12.47
CA ASN A 6 -16.21 -12.54 11.95
C ASN A 6 -16.34 -13.58 10.84
N LEU A 7 -15.73 -13.31 9.70
CA LEU A 7 -15.38 -14.33 8.72
C LEU A 7 -13.86 -14.35 8.60
N ILE A 8 -13.28 -15.29 9.34
CA ILE A 8 -11.92 -15.79 9.18
C ILE A 8 -12.02 -16.83 8.07
N GLU A 9 -11.47 -16.52 6.89
CA GLU A 9 -11.40 -17.46 5.77
C GLU A 9 -10.40 -18.57 6.03
N GLY A 10 -10.75 -19.75 5.51
CA GLY A 10 -10.13 -21.02 5.77
C GLY A 10 -8.76 -21.19 5.12
N ASP A 11 -7.88 -21.86 5.83
CA ASP A 11 -6.63 -22.38 5.29
C ASP A 11 -6.77 -23.90 5.09
N ASP A 12 -6.33 -24.32 3.91
CA ASP A 12 -6.53 -25.64 3.34
C ASP A 12 -5.75 -26.71 4.10
N ARG A 13 -6.45 -27.80 4.42
CA ARG A 13 -5.85 -29.00 5.00
C ARG A 13 -5.04 -29.75 3.94
N HIS A 14 -3.72 -29.54 3.95
CA HIS A 14 -2.79 -30.54 3.44
C HIS A 14 -1.90 -31.12 4.55
N ARG A 15 -2.09 -32.43 4.75
CA ARG A 15 -1.36 -33.30 5.66
C ARG A 15 0.14 -33.21 5.39
N ILE A 16 0.89 -32.74 6.38
CA ILE A 16 2.34 -32.96 6.48
C ILE A 16 2.59 -33.70 7.79
N ALA A 17 3.28 -34.83 7.69
CA ALA A 17 3.64 -35.69 8.79
C ALA A 17 4.38 -34.92 9.91
N LYS A 18 4.03 -35.22 11.16
CA LYS A 18 4.67 -34.69 12.38
C LYS A 18 6.15 -35.10 12.46
N PRO A 19 7.05 -34.19 12.88
CA PRO A 19 8.33 -34.55 13.48
C PRO A 19 8.36 -34.07 14.95
N GLU A 20 7.85 -34.87 15.89
CA GLU A 20 7.68 -34.42 17.28
C GLU A 20 8.99 -34.34 18.11
N MET A 21 10.09 -34.99 17.70
CA MET A 21 11.35 -34.95 18.46
C MET A 21 12.28 -33.78 18.10
N PHE A 22 12.21 -33.28 16.85
CA PHE A 22 12.88 -32.02 16.45
C PHE A 22 12.17 -30.76 16.99
N SER A 23 10.99 -30.94 17.60
CA SER A 23 10.10 -29.82 17.95
C SER A 23 10.50 -29.09 19.25
N PHE A 24 11.17 -29.73 20.20
CA PHE A 24 11.54 -29.08 21.47
C PHE A 24 12.84 -28.27 21.34
N PHE A 25 13.92 -28.90 20.87
CA PHE A 25 15.20 -28.22 20.65
C PHE A 25 15.07 -27.06 19.66
N GLY A 26 14.30 -27.22 18.58
CA GLY A 26 14.00 -26.13 17.65
C GLY A 26 13.25 -24.97 18.31
N LYS A 27 12.25 -25.25 19.16
CA LYS A 27 11.54 -24.22 19.92
C LYS A 27 12.45 -23.51 20.91
N CYS A 28 13.29 -24.23 21.65
CA CYS A 28 14.28 -23.67 22.58
C CYS A 28 15.31 -22.79 21.85
N PHE A 29 15.88 -23.28 20.74
CA PHE A 29 16.79 -22.51 19.90
C PHE A 29 16.15 -21.21 19.44
N HIS A 30 14.94 -21.27 18.88
CA HIS A 30 14.23 -20.06 18.46
C HIS A 30 13.93 -19.13 19.62
N LEU A 31 13.61 -19.64 20.81
CA LEU A 31 13.36 -18.79 21.97
C LEU A 31 14.63 -18.03 22.39
N VAL A 32 15.76 -18.71 22.50
CA VAL A 32 17.06 -18.10 22.86
C VAL A 32 17.49 -17.09 21.79
N PHE A 33 17.45 -17.48 20.52
CA PHE A 33 17.82 -16.63 19.39
C PHE A 33 16.94 -15.37 19.32
N ASP A 34 15.62 -15.53 19.43
CA ASP A 34 14.67 -14.42 19.40
C ASP A 34 14.86 -13.48 20.60
N SER A 35 15.15 -14.04 21.78
CA SER A 35 15.44 -13.25 22.98
C SER A 35 16.74 -12.45 22.81
N GLY A 36 17.77 -13.04 22.18
CA GLY A 36 19.00 -12.36 21.81
C GLY A 36 18.77 -11.20 20.82
N ILE A 37 17.90 -11.39 19.82
CA ILE A 37 17.49 -10.31 18.90
C ILE A 37 16.79 -9.18 19.66
N VAL A 38 15.79 -9.50 20.48
CA VAL A 38 15.06 -8.49 21.26
C VAL A 38 16.02 -7.73 22.19
N PHE A 39 16.91 -8.44 22.89
CA PHE A 39 17.92 -7.83 23.75
C PHE A 39 18.85 -6.89 22.97
N THR A 40 19.31 -7.31 21.78
CA THR A 40 20.16 -6.49 20.91
C THR A 40 19.45 -5.23 20.44
N LEU A 41 18.19 -5.34 20.03
CA LEU A 41 17.36 -4.20 19.65
C LEU A 41 17.10 -3.27 20.84
N MET A 42 16.90 -3.83 22.04
CA MET A 42 16.67 -3.04 23.25
C MET A 42 17.91 -2.24 23.60
N LEU A 43 19.07 -2.89 23.63
CA LEU A 43 20.36 -2.24 23.88
C LEU A 43 20.61 -1.14 22.85
N ARG A 44 20.33 -1.39 21.57
CA ARG A 44 20.42 -0.38 20.51
C ARG A 44 19.50 0.81 20.76
N SER A 45 18.24 0.56 21.15
CA SER A 45 17.28 1.63 21.45
C SER A 45 17.74 2.47 22.64
N LEU A 46 18.26 1.83 23.69
CA LEU A 46 18.75 2.48 24.90
C LEU A 46 20.02 3.30 24.62
N LEU A 47 21.05 2.70 24.03
CA LEU A 47 22.33 3.37 23.74
C LEU A 47 22.19 4.45 22.68
N GLY A 48 21.35 4.24 21.66
CA GLY A 48 21.13 5.19 20.58
C GLY A 48 20.14 6.31 20.92
N GLY A 49 19.43 6.21 22.04
CA GLY A 49 18.39 7.18 22.44
C GLY A 49 17.17 7.25 21.50
N GLN A 50 17.05 6.33 20.54
CA GLN A 50 16.00 6.31 19.51
C GLN A 50 15.02 5.16 19.74
N LYS A 51 13.73 5.42 19.46
CA LYS A 51 12.69 4.39 19.46
C LYS A 51 12.85 3.49 18.22
N LEU A 52 12.42 2.24 18.31
CA LEU A 52 12.47 1.32 17.17
C LEU A 52 11.05 0.85 16.84
N TYR A 53 10.59 1.09 15.62
CA TYR A 53 9.32 0.58 15.10
C TYR A 53 9.62 -0.57 14.14
N LEU A 54 9.10 -1.76 14.42
CA LEU A 54 9.32 -2.95 13.62
C LEU A 54 8.01 -3.40 13.02
N ILE A 55 7.90 -3.27 11.70
CA ILE A 55 6.75 -3.76 10.96
C ILE A 55 6.95 -5.26 10.69
N CYS A 56 6.00 -6.06 11.13
CA CYS A 56 6.14 -7.51 11.23
C CYS A 56 5.04 -8.23 10.44
N GLY A 57 5.44 -9.30 9.75
CA GLY A 57 4.55 -10.06 8.89
C GLY A 57 4.33 -9.41 7.53
N GLU A 58 3.68 -10.18 6.67
CA GLU A 58 3.25 -9.75 5.34
C GLU A 58 1.74 -9.57 5.36
N TYR A 59 1.28 -8.44 4.83
CA TYR A 59 -0.15 -8.18 4.66
C TYR A 59 -0.40 -7.59 3.29
N GLY A 60 -1.37 -8.15 2.57
CA GLY A 60 -1.79 -7.69 1.26
C GLY A 60 -0.65 -7.58 0.24
N ARG A 61 -0.94 -6.83 -0.83
CA ARG A 61 -0.04 -6.58 -1.96
C ARG A 61 0.64 -5.22 -1.84
N ILE A 62 1.32 -4.80 -2.91
CA ILE A 62 2.18 -3.61 -2.91
C ILE A 62 1.49 -2.33 -2.39
N GLY A 63 0.24 -2.05 -2.80
CA GLY A 63 -0.49 -0.85 -2.36
C GLY A 63 -0.70 -0.82 -0.84
N ASN A 64 -1.13 -1.95 -0.26
CA ASN A 64 -1.27 -2.09 1.20
C ASN A 64 0.07 -1.85 1.91
N ARG A 65 1.15 -2.50 1.43
CA ARG A 65 2.45 -2.38 2.08
C ARG A 65 3.02 -0.96 1.98
N LEU A 66 2.78 -0.26 0.87
CA LEU A 66 3.22 1.12 0.69
C LEU A 66 2.48 2.09 1.62
N PHE A 67 1.16 1.98 1.75
CA PHE A 67 0.40 2.78 2.70
C PHE A 67 0.81 2.50 4.13
N PHE A 68 0.90 1.23 4.51
CA PHE A 68 1.29 0.87 5.86
C PHE A 68 2.68 1.38 6.20
N PHE A 69 3.65 1.21 5.29
CA PHE A 69 4.99 1.74 5.49
C PHE A 69 4.98 3.26 5.61
N SER A 70 4.20 3.95 4.76
CA SER A 70 4.07 5.41 4.79
C SER A 70 3.54 5.93 6.12
N HIS A 71 2.50 5.29 6.68
CA HIS A 71 1.99 5.65 8.00
C HIS A 71 3.03 5.44 9.10
N VAL A 72 3.74 4.30 9.10
CA VAL A 72 4.76 4.03 10.11
C VAL A 72 5.96 4.97 9.99
N ILE A 73 6.38 5.31 8.77
CA ILE A 73 7.41 6.35 8.52
C ILE A 73 6.94 7.68 9.12
N ALA A 74 5.69 8.05 8.86
CA ALA A 74 5.16 9.32 9.31
C ALA A 74 5.08 9.39 10.84
N TRP A 75 4.62 8.31 11.51
CA TRP A 75 4.64 8.20 12.97
C TRP A 75 6.06 8.20 13.53
N ALA A 76 6.99 7.52 12.88
CA ALA A 76 8.38 7.43 13.33
C ALA A 76 9.06 8.79 13.33
N LYS A 77 8.78 9.63 12.33
CA LYS A 77 9.30 10.99 12.28
C LYS A 77 8.82 11.87 13.43
N GLU A 78 7.52 11.87 13.72
CA GLU A 78 6.96 12.63 14.86
C GLU A 78 7.54 12.16 16.21
N ASN A 79 8.03 10.92 16.26
CA ASN A 79 8.45 10.28 17.50
C ASN A 79 9.96 10.06 17.63
N ASN A 80 10.77 10.54 16.68
CA ASN A 80 12.21 10.25 16.57
C ASN A 80 12.51 8.73 16.68
N ALA A 81 11.85 7.95 15.84
CA ALA A 81 12.00 6.51 15.76
C ALA A 81 12.70 6.07 14.47
N ILE A 82 13.35 4.91 14.53
CA ILE A 82 13.84 4.17 13.35
C ILE A 82 12.82 3.09 13.00
N VAL A 83 12.41 3.02 11.75
CA VAL A 83 11.56 1.95 11.22
C VAL A 83 12.42 0.81 10.68
N TYR A 84 11.97 -0.42 10.89
CA TYR A 84 12.46 -1.64 10.25
C TYR A 84 11.26 -2.31 9.59
N TYR A 85 11.36 -2.62 8.29
CA TYR A 85 10.31 -3.38 7.61
C TYR A 85 10.87 -4.54 6.77
N PRO A 86 11.54 -5.54 7.37
CA PRO A 86 12.20 -6.59 6.60
C PRO A 86 11.26 -7.38 5.70
N SER A 87 9.97 -7.52 6.04
CA SER A 87 8.95 -8.19 5.21
C SER A 87 8.56 -7.40 3.94
N PHE A 88 9.07 -6.18 3.76
CA PHE A 88 8.95 -5.43 2.50
C PHE A 88 9.98 -5.87 1.43
N PHE A 89 10.82 -6.86 1.73
CA PHE A 89 11.94 -7.26 0.86
C PHE A 89 11.56 -7.65 -0.58
N SER A 90 10.38 -8.24 -0.78
CA SER A 90 9.85 -8.60 -2.10
C SER A 90 9.68 -7.38 -3.01
N TYR A 91 9.53 -6.19 -2.42
CA TYR A 91 9.34 -4.92 -3.11
C TYR A 91 10.49 -3.93 -2.87
N ALA A 92 11.50 -4.28 -2.08
CA ALA A 92 12.55 -3.35 -1.67
C ALA A 92 13.41 -2.90 -2.86
N SER A 93 13.69 -3.78 -3.83
CA SER A 93 14.48 -3.41 -5.02
C SER A 93 13.77 -2.41 -5.93
N TRP A 94 12.44 -2.28 -5.80
CA TRP A 94 11.60 -1.46 -6.65
C TRP A 94 11.68 0.03 -6.33
N PHE A 95 12.26 0.43 -5.19
CA PHE A 95 12.30 1.83 -4.75
C PHE A 95 13.69 2.26 -4.28
N LYS A 96 14.07 3.51 -4.55
CA LYS A 96 15.40 4.06 -4.22
C LYS A 96 15.66 4.10 -2.70
N GLY A 97 14.64 4.41 -1.91
CA GLY A 97 14.74 4.53 -0.45
C GLY A 97 14.92 3.19 0.27
N THR A 98 14.47 2.09 -0.34
CA THR A 98 14.47 0.75 0.28
C THR A 98 15.49 -0.21 -0.35
N ARG A 99 15.87 0.00 -1.62
CA ARG A 99 16.86 -0.85 -2.29
C ARG A 99 18.20 -0.83 -1.57
N ASN A 100 18.85 -1.99 -1.53
CA ASN A 100 20.15 -2.20 -0.88
C ASN A 100 20.14 -1.96 0.65
N ASP A 101 19.00 -2.16 1.31
CA ASP A 101 18.92 -2.23 2.78
C ASP A 101 18.28 -3.55 3.23
N TYR A 102 19.08 -4.45 3.83
CA TYR A 102 18.62 -5.77 4.31
C TYR A 102 17.48 -5.72 5.32
N LEU A 103 17.35 -4.62 6.06
CA LEU A 103 16.31 -4.49 7.07
C LEU A 103 15.23 -3.49 6.66
N VAL A 104 15.33 -2.95 5.44
CA VAL A 104 14.42 -1.95 4.87
C VAL A 104 14.15 -0.85 5.89
N ARG A 105 15.18 -0.10 6.27
CA ARG A 105 15.10 0.84 7.38
C ARG A 105 14.71 2.25 6.93
N TYR A 106 14.04 2.96 7.81
CA TYR A 106 13.81 4.39 7.71
C TYR A 106 14.29 5.13 8.97
N PRO A 107 15.07 6.21 8.88
CA PRO A 107 15.78 6.66 7.68
C PRO A 107 16.83 5.62 7.26
N ARG A 108 17.12 5.56 5.96
CA ARG A 108 18.08 4.60 5.41
C ARG A 108 19.48 4.84 5.99
N LYS A 109 20.16 3.78 6.44
CA LYS A 109 21.58 3.85 6.85
C LYS A 109 22.47 3.22 5.78
N SER A 110 23.11 4.08 4.99
CA SER A 110 23.92 3.79 3.79
C SER A 110 25.12 2.85 3.99
N ARG A 111 25.56 2.57 5.23
CA ARG A 111 26.91 2.03 5.50
C ARG A 111 27.10 0.52 5.30
N TRP A 112 26.09 -0.26 4.91
CA TRP A 112 26.22 -1.72 4.74
C TRP A 112 26.06 -2.07 3.25
N PHE A 113 27.13 -1.89 2.47
CA PHE A 113 27.18 -2.08 1.01
C PHE A 113 27.34 -3.54 0.54
N LEU A 114 26.86 -4.51 1.32
CA LEU A 114 26.75 -5.88 0.83
C LEU A 114 25.35 -5.99 0.19
N GLY A 115 25.26 -6.43 -1.06
CA GLY A 115 24.01 -6.43 -1.82
C GLY A 115 22.86 -7.11 -1.07
N ALA A 116 21.67 -6.50 -1.08
CA ALA A 116 20.49 -7.03 -0.40
C ALA A 116 20.22 -8.47 -0.86
N ASN A 117 20.40 -9.43 0.04
CA ASN A 117 20.17 -10.85 -0.20
C ASN A 117 18.78 -11.19 0.35
N SER A 118 17.84 -11.45 -0.56
CA SER A 118 16.43 -11.74 -0.27
C SER A 118 16.26 -12.90 0.73
N TYR A 119 17.21 -13.84 0.79
CA TYR A 119 17.21 -14.92 1.76
C TYR A 119 17.34 -14.42 3.21
N PHE A 120 18.30 -13.52 3.47
CA PHE A 120 18.50 -12.95 4.81
C PHE A 120 17.32 -12.06 5.22
N ASN A 121 16.78 -11.27 4.30
CA ASN A 121 15.57 -10.49 4.55
C ASN A 121 14.40 -11.39 4.96
N ARG A 122 14.21 -12.52 4.27
CA ARG A 122 13.15 -13.49 4.60
C ARG A 122 13.37 -14.11 5.98
N ILE A 123 14.60 -14.46 6.34
CA ILE A 123 14.93 -14.93 7.69
C ILE A 123 14.60 -13.85 8.73
N ALA A 124 15.07 -12.62 8.52
CA ALA A 124 14.81 -11.51 9.43
C ALA A 124 13.31 -11.24 9.58
N SER A 125 12.57 -11.21 8.47
CA SER A 125 11.10 -11.10 8.42
C SER A 125 10.43 -12.18 9.27
N ASN A 126 10.76 -13.46 9.03
CA ASN A 126 10.17 -14.59 9.75
C ASN A 126 10.50 -14.55 11.24
N CYS A 127 11.72 -14.14 11.61
CA CYS A 127 12.11 -13.99 13.01
C CYS A 127 11.32 -12.88 13.71
N LEU A 128 11.24 -11.68 13.10
CA LEU A 128 10.48 -10.57 13.66
C LEU A 128 8.98 -10.89 13.76
N HIS A 129 8.43 -11.57 12.76
CA HIS A 129 7.04 -12.02 12.80
C HIS A 129 6.80 -13.00 13.97
N ARG A 130 7.64 -14.02 14.12
CA ARG A 130 7.57 -14.97 15.25
C ARG A 130 7.73 -14.29 16.61
N ILE A 131 8.67 -13.35 16.74
CA ILE A 131 8.85 -12.53 17.95
C ILE A 131 7.57 -11.75 18.26
N SER A 132 7.02 -11.06 17.25
CA SER A 132 5.81 -10.25 17.44
C SER A 132 4.61 -11.09 17.86
N LEU A 133 4.45 -12.32 17.34
CA LEU A 133 3.41 -13.26 17.76
C LEU A 133 3.53 -13.62 19.24
N ARG A 134 4.73 -14.00 19.69
CA ARG A 134 4.99 -14.34 21.11
C ARG A 134 4.81 -13.15 22.05
N LEU A 135 5.22 -11.96 21.63
CA LEU A 135 5.06 -10.74 22.41
C LEU A 135 3.60 -10.32 22.51
N GLY A 136 2.80 -10.52 21.46
CA GLY A 136 1.37 -10.22 21.49
C GLY A 136 0.56 -11.10 22.45
N GLN A 137 1.12 -12.23 22.91
CA GLN A 137 0.51 -13.08 23.93
C GLN A 137 0.89 -12.67 25.36
N ARG A 138 1.73 -11.65 25.52
CA ARG A 138 2.25 -11.18 26.81
C ARG A 138 1.77 -9.76 27.09
N PRO A 139 1.63 -9.37 28.36
CA PRO A 139 1.35 -7.98 28.70
C PRO A 139 2.49 -7.07 28.21
N ASP A 140 2.13 -5.92 27.68
CA ASP A 140 3.05 -4.91 27.18
C ASP A 140 4.03 -4.47 28.28
N SER A 141 5.32 -4.53 27.99
CA SER A 141 6.35 -4.01 28.90
C SER A 141 6.67 -2.54 28.60
N ARG A 142 7.37 -1.89 29.53
CA ARG A 142 7.83 -0.50 29.35
C ARG A 142 8.78 -0.34 28.15
N LEU A 143 9.53 -1.37 27.80
CA LEU A 143 10.59 -1.31 26.78
C LEU A 143 10.26 -2.06 25.48
N VAL A 144 9.33 -3.01 25.52
CA VAL A 144 8.96 -3.85 24.36
C VAL A 144 7.46 -4.04 24.34
N ARG A 145 6.84 -3.72 23.20
CA ARG A 145 5.40 -3.77 22.97
C ARG A 145 5.09 -4.41 21.62
N SER A 146 3.93 -5.06 21.50
CA SER A 146 3.45 -5.62 20.24
C SER A 146 1.99 -5.24 20.01
N ILE A 147 1.72 -4.47 18.95
CA ILE A 147 0.37 -4.05 18.59
C ILE A 147 -0.05 -4.73 17.28
N ILE A 148 -1.25 -5.33 17.29
CA ILE A 148 -1.96 -5.78 16.09
C ILE A 148 -3.04 -4.74 15.80
N LEU A 149 -2.98 -4.12 14.63
CA LEU A 149 -3.83 -2.98 14.26
C LEU A 149 -5.26 -3.41 13.88
N GLU A 150 -5.45 -4.63 13.37
CA GLU A 150 -6.76 -5.14 12.93
C GLU A 150 -7.58 -5.79 14.06
N GLU A 151 -6.95 -6.58 14.94
CA GLU A 151 -7.67 -7.43 15.91
C GLU A 151 -8.06 -6.70 17.21
N ASN A 152 -7.43 -5.57 17.53
CA ASN A 152 -7.54 -4.97 18.86
C ASN A 152 -8.46 -3.73 18.91
N GLY A 153 -9.16 -3.40 17.81
CA GLY A 153 -9.89 -2.15 17.72
C GLY A 153 -9.00 -0.94 18.01
N TYR A 154 -7.70 -1.04 17.71
CA TYR A 154 -6.79 0.10 17.83
C TYR A 154 -7.21 1.11 16.78
N ASP A 155 -8.09 2.00 17.20
CA ASP A 155 -8.25 3.27 16.53
C ASP A 155 -6.87 3.92 16.54
N ILE A 156 -6.24 4.02 15.36
CA ILE A 156 -5.00 4.79 15.20
C ILE A 156 -5.21 6.25 15.61
N CYS A 157 -6.48 6.65 15.77
CA CYS A 157 -6.87 7.95 16.30
C CYS A 157 -6.85 8.04 17.82
N SER A 158 -6.83 6.91 18.52
CA SER A 158 -6.88 6.87 19.98
C SER A 158 -5.63 7.44 20.64
N GLU A 159 -5.83 8.07 21.79
CA GLU A 159 -4.73 8.47 22.69
C GLU A 159 -3.89 7.28 23.12
N LYS A 160 -4.51 6.09 23.27
CA LYS A 160 -3.82 4.85 23.59
C LYS A 160 -2.74 4.51 22.56
N PHE A 161 -3.06 4.65 21.26
CA PHE A 161 -2.09 4.43 20.19
C PHE A 161 -1.01 5.51 20.17
N ALA A 162 -1.38 6.78 20.29
CA ALA A 162 -0.42 7.89 20.38
C ALA A 162 0.55 7.72 21.56
N HIS A 163 0.04 7.31 22.72
CA HIS A 163 0.85 7.01 23.90
C HIS A 163 1.76 5.79 23.65
N ALA A 164 1.30 4.74 22.99
CA ALA A 164 2.14 3.60 22.64
C ALA A 164 3.32 3.98 21.72
N LEU A 165 3.10 4.89 20.77
CA LEU A 165 4.12 5.46 19.89
C LEU A 165 5.11 6.37 20.64
N SER A 166 4.64 7.15 21.60
CA SER A 166 5.47 8.13 22.33
C SER A 166 6.44 7.50 23.32
N ARG A 167 6.15 6.29 23.81
CA ARG A 167 7.00 5.57 24.76
C ARG A 167 8.35 5.17 24.15
N ARG A 168 9.39 5.19 24.99
CA ARG A 168 10.74 4.69 24.65
C ARG A 168 10.73 3.17 24.39
N GLY A 169 11.77 2.69 23.71
CA GLY A 169 11.98 1.27 23.45
C GLY A 169 11.49 0.82 22.07
N ILE A 170 11.02 -0.41 22.03
CA ILE A 170 10.68 -1.16 20.83
C ILE A 170 9.16 -1.32 20.70
N LEU A 171 8.64 -1.02 19.52
CA LEU A 171 7.25 -1.28 19.15
C LEU A 171 7.19 -2.19 17.92
N PHE A 172 6.64 -3.38 18.11
CA PHE A 172 6.30 -4.29 17.01
C PHE A 172 4.89 -3.94 16.52
N LEU A 173 4.74 -3.76 15.21
CA LEU A 173 3.48 -3.43 14.54
C LEU A 173 3.11 -4.57 13.60
N ARG A 174 1.85 -5.02 13.67
CA ARG A 174 1.26 -6.06 12.82
C ARG A 174 -0.11 -5.64 12.29
N GLY A 175 -0.55 -6.31 11.23
CA GLY A 175 -1.82 -6.05 10.57
C GLY A 175 -1.70 -4.92 9.55
N PHE A 176 -2.82 -4.25 9.31
CA PHE A 176 -2.92 -3.19 8.31
C PHE A 176 -3.66 -1.98 8.85
N VAL A 177 -3.42 -0.83 8.22
CA VAL A 177 -4.09 0.43 8.53
C VAL A 177 -4.92 0.81 7.31
N PHE A 178 -6.23 0.84 7.48
CA PHE A 178 -7.14 1.43 6.51
C PHE A 178 -7.82 2.63 7.17
N THR A 179 -7.39 3.86 6.90
CA THR A 179 -8.09 5.03 7.44
C THR A 179 -8.10 6.20 6.48
N SER A 180 -9.29 6.71 6.17
CA SER A 180 -9.50 7.98 5.48
C SER A 180 -9.44 9.21 6.41
N LYS A 181 -9.44 9.01 7.74
CA LYS A 181 -9.61 10.09 8.73
C LYS A 181 -8.29 10.69 9.26
N LYS A 182 -7.13 10.06 9.00
CA LYS A 182 -5.81 10.53 9.49
C LYS A 182 -4.73 10.60 8.41
N ASP A 183 -5.13 10.62 7.14
CA ASP A 183 -4.18 10.78 6.03
C ASP A 183 -3.42 12.10 6.10
N PHE A 184 -3.90 13.12 6.83
CA PHE A 184 -3.22 14.40 7.00
C PHE A 184 -1.72 14.28 7.32
N LEU A 185 -1.30 13.26 8.09
CA LEU A 185 0.09 13.11 8.49
C LEU A 185 0.96 12.61 7.32
N ILE A 186 0.50 11.62 6.56
CA ILE A 186 1.20 11.17 5.36
C ILE A 186 1.09 12.23 4.26
N GLU A 187 0.00 12.99 4.20
CA GLU A 187 -0.18 14.10 3.26
C GLU A 187 0.81 15.24 3.53
N ARG A 188 0.99 15.64 4.79
CA ARG A 188 2.01 16.64 5.18
C ARG A 188 3.43 16.19 4.80
N GLN A 189 3.65 14.88 4.74
CA GLN A 189 4.96 14.28 4.47
C GLN A 189 5.08 13.70 3.06
N ARG A 190 4.11 13.97 2.17
CA ARG A 190 4.01 13.35 0.84
C ARG A 190 5.28 13.52 0.02
N SER A 191 5.88 14.72 -0.02
CA SER A 191 7.09 14.98 -0.81
C SER A 191 8.29 14.12 -0.37
N GLU A 192 8.41 13.81 0.92
CA GLU A 192 9.48 12.96 1.44
C GLU A 192 9.19 11.49 1.18
N LEU A 193 7.93 11.07 1.30
CA LEU A 193 7.48 9.74 0.92
C LEU A 193 7.67 9.50 -0.58
N GLN A 194 7.43 10.51 -1.43
CA GLN A 194 7.73 10.48 -2.86
C GLN A 194 9.21 10.27 -3.15
N GLN A 195 10.10 10.95 -2.41
CA GLN A 195 11.54 10.75 -2.56
C GLN A 195 11.96 9.35 -2.10
N HIS A 196 11.41 8.86 -0.99
CA HIS A 196 11.72 7.55 -0.44
C HIS A 196 11.23 6.42 -1.35
N PHE A 197 9.99 6.48 -1.81
CA PHE A 197 9.37 5.50 -2.70
C PHE A 197 9.52 5.85 -4.19
N ARG A 198 10.51 6.68 -4.56
CA ARG A 198 10.81 6.93 -5.97
C ARG A 198 11.36 5.65 -6.61
N PRO A 199 10.83 5.18 -7.75
CA PRO A 199 11.42 4.04 -8.44
C PRO A 199 12.82 4.38 -9.02
N PRO A 200 13.72 3.38 -9.15
CA PRO A 200 14.93 3.51 -9.95
C PRO A 200 14.64 3.89 -11.41
N SER A 201 15.60 4.52 -12.09
CA SER A 201 15.47 4.91 -13.50
C SER A 201 15.26 3.73 -14.45
N SER A 202 15.59 2.50 -14.03
CA SER A 202 15.33 1.29 -14.82
C SER A 202 13.84 1.06 -15.13
N TYR A 203 12.94 1.60 -14.30
CA TYR A 203 11.49 1.51 -14.52
C TYR A 203 10.93 2.66 -15.37
N GLU A 204 11.73 3.69 -15.65
CA GLU A 204 11.23 4.93 -16.27
C GLU A 204 10.61 4.69 -17.65
N LYS A 205 11.20 3.80 -18.45
CA LYS A 205 10.68 3.42 -19.76
C LYS A 205 9.26 2.85 -19.66
N GLY A 206 9.05 1.87 -18.78
CA GLY A 206 7.73 1.29 -18.56
C GLY A 206 6.75 2.29 -17.95
N ILE A 207 7.21 3.19 -17.08
CA ILE A 207 6.33 4.23 -16.51
C ILE A 207 5.87 5.22 -17.59
N GLN A 208 6.72 5.57 -18.55
CA GLN A 208 6.44 6.56 -19.59
C GLN A 208 5.64 6.01 -20.77
N GLU A 209 5.72 4.70 -21.02
CA GLU A 209 5.12 4.03 -22.17
C GLU A 209 3.63 4.36 -22.41
N PRO A 210 2.71 4.37 -21.41
CA PRO A 210 1.30 4.69 -21.67
C PRO A 210 1.11 6.06 -22.29
N PHE A 211 1.88 7.05 -21.83
CA PHE A 211 1.82 8.43 -22.31
C PHE A 211 2.39 8.56 -23.71
N GLU A 212 3.43 7.80 -24.05
CA GLU A 212 3.97 7.74 -25.41
C GLU A 212 2.96 7.14 -26.39
N LYS A 213 2.24 6.09 -25.98
CA LYS A 213 1.23 5.41 -26.81
C LYS A 213 -0.06 6.22 -27.02
N LEU A 214 -0.37 7.10 -26.07
CA LEU A 214 -1.53 8.00 -26.10
C LEU A 214 -1.20 9.40 -26.66
N LYS A 215 0.09 9.74 -26.84
CA LYS A 215 0.53 11.04 -27.33
C LYS A 215 -0.15 11.41 -28.65
N GLY A 216 -0.75 12.61 -28.70
CA GLY A 216 -1.43 13.14 -29.88
C GLY A 216 -2.84 12.60 -30.12
N LYS A 217 -3.30 11.61 -29.34
CA LYS A 217 -4.65 11.03 -29.43
C LYS A 217 -5.64 11.63 -28.42
N CYS A 218 -5.12 12.26 -27.37
CA CYS A 218 -5.89 12.82 -26.27
C CYS A 218 -5.22 14.10 -25.73
N ASP A 219 -5.98 14.86 -24.96
CA ASP A 219 -5.53 16.09 -24.31
C ASP A 219 -5.14 15.82 -22.84
N VAL A 220 -5.74 14.79 -22.23
CA VAL A 220 -5.48 14.32 -20.86
C VAL A 220 -5.50 12.80 -20.80
N VAL A 221 -4.82 12.19 -19.82
CA VAL A 221 -4.79 10.75 -19.60
C VAL A 221 -5.52 10.39 -18.31
N VAL A 222 -6.58 9.60 -18.43
CA VAL A 222 -7.31 9.01 -17.31
C VAL A 222 -6.77 7.61 -17.02
N GLY A 223 -6.33 7.37 -15.79
CA GLY A 223 -5.91 6.05 -15.34
C GLY A 223 -7.11 5.23 -14.86
N VAL A 224 -7.28 4.03 -15.41
CA VAL A 224 -8.39 3.12 -15.10
C VAL A 224 -7.82 1.82 -14.53
N VAL A 225 -8.25 1.45 -13.32
CA VAL A 225 -7.79 0.23 -12.64
C VAL A 225 -8.87 -0.85 -12.68
N ILE A 226 -8.57 -1.96 -13.34
CA ILE A 226 -9.41 -3.17 -13.37
C ILE A 226 -8.77 -4.20 -12.45
N ARG A 227 -9.40 -4.46 -11.30
CA ARG A 227 -8.92 -5.45 -10.32
C ARG A 227 -9.84 -6.67 -10.36
N HIS A 228 -9.38 -7.76 -10.95
CA HIS A 228 -10.16 -8.99 -11.08
C HIS A 228 -9.62 -10.15 -10.26
N GLY A 229 -8.30 -10.28 -10.11
CA GLY A 229 -7.67 -11.51 -9.62
C GLY A 229 -8.24 -12.06 -8.31
N ASP A 230 -7.77 -11.53 -7.19
CA ASP A 230 -8.32 -11.85 -5.86
C ASP A 230 -9.74 -11.33 -5.66
N TYR A 231 -10.21 -10.41 -6.52
CA TYR A 231 -11.50 -9.77 -6.37
C TYR A 231 -12.69 -10.66 -6.72
N ARG A 232 -12.48 -11.77 -7.44
CA ARG A 232 -13.52 -12.79 -7.66
C ARG A 232 -14.06 -13.36 -6.35
N GLU A 233 -13.20 -13.52 -5.35
CA GLU A 233 -13.52 -14.12 -4.06
C GLU A 233 -13.62 -13.06 -2.96
N TYR A 234 -12.80 -12.01 -3.02
CA TYR A 234 -12.77 -10.95 -2.03
C TYR A 234 -14.16 -10.33 -1.80
N ARG A 235 -14.62 -10.37 -0.54
CA ARG A 235 -15.97 -9.94 -0.13
C ARG A 235 -17.08 -10.55 -0.98
N SER A 236 -16.95 -11.84 -1.29
CA SER A 236 -17.93 -12.56 -2.11
C SER A 236 -18.13 -11.93 -3.49
N GLY A 237 -17.10 -11.30 -4.05
CA GLY A 237 -17.14 -10.67 -5.37
C GLY A 237 -17.77 -9.27 -5.41
N GLU A 238 -18.00 -8.60 -4.27
CA GLU A 238 -18.68 -7.28 -4.19
C GLU A 238 -18.07 -6.22 -5.13
N TYR A 239 -16.75 -6.28 -5.35
CA TYR A 239 -15.99 -5.33 -6.18
C TYR A 239 -15.50 -5.92 -7.52
N PHE A 240 -15.97 -7.11 -7.87
CA PHE A 240 -15.66 -7.76 -9.14
C PHE A 240 -16.64 -7.27 -10.22
N TYR A 241 -16.15 -6.44 -11.15
CA TYR A 241 -16.99 -5.81 -12.17
C TYR A 241 -16.66 -6.31 -13.58
N SER A 242 -17.68 -6.56 -14.40
CA SER A 242 -17.50 -6.91 -15.81
C SER A 242 -16.85 -5.77 -16.61
N LEU A 243 -16.25 -6.11 -17.75
CA LEU A 243 -15.66 -5.10 -18.65
C LEU A 243 -16.70 -4.10 -19.19
N SER A 244 -17.97 -4.49 -19.31
CA SER A 244 -19.06 -3.58 -19.67
C SER A 244 -19.27 -2.44 -18.67
N VAL A 245 -18.99 -2.65 -17.38
CA VAL A 245 -19.01 -1.57 -16.38
C VAL A 245 -17.91 -0.54 -16.70
N PHE A 246 -16.71 -1.01 -17.05
CA PHE A 246 -15.60 -0.13 -17.39
C PHE A 246 -15.83 0.55 -18.75
N GLN A 247 -16.44 -0.11 -19.72
CA GLN A 247 -16.85 0.52 -20.98
C GLN A 247 -17.80 1.70 -20.71
N ARG A 248 -18.84 1.49 -19.91
CA ARG A 248 -19.75 2.58 -19.48
C ARG A 248 -18.99 3.73 -18.80
N VAL A 249 -18.01 3.42 -17.96
CA VAL A 249 -17.16 4.45 -17.31
C VAL A 249 -16.39 5.27 -18.34
N LEU A 250 -15.81 4.63 -19.36
CA LEU A 250 -15.10 5.32 -20.46
C LEU A 250 -16.04 6.21 -21.28
N GLU A 251 -17.25 5.72 -21.58
CA GLU A 251 -18.31 6.47 -22.28
C GLU A 251 -18.69 7.74 -21.51
N GLU A 252 -19.06 7.59 -20.23
CA GLU A 252 -19.49 8.71 -19.40
C GLU A 252 -18.37 9.72 -19.13
N LEU A 253 -17.12 9.27 -18.97
CA LEU A 253 -15.96 10.16 -18.86
C LEU A 253 -15.73 10.95 -20.15
N THR A 254 -15.84 10.29 -21.31
CA THR A 254 -15.69 10.96 -22.61
C THR A 254 -16.75 12.04 -22.81
N GLU A 255 -18.00 11.76 -22.43
CA GLU A 255 -19.09 12.73 -22.47
C GLU A 255 -18.86 13.90 -21.51
N GLN A 256 -18.54 13.62 -20.24
CA GLN A 256 -18.40 14.63 -19.18
C GLN A 256 -17.18 15.53 -19.35
N MET A 257 -16.12 15.05 -19.99
CA MET A 257 -14.89 15.81 -20.18
C MET A 257 -14.91 16.67 -21.45
N SER A 258 -15.87 16.46 -22.35
CA SER A 258 -16.02 17.23 -23.60
C SER A 258 -16.03 18.75 -23.34
N PRO A 259 -15.27 19.55 -24.10
CA PRO A 259 -14.53 19.19 -25.32
C PRO A 259 -13.12 18.62 -25.10
N VAL A 260 -12.64 18.48 -23.85
CA VAL A 260 -11.34 17.88 -23.55
C VAL A 260 -11.41 16.39 -23.86
N ARG A 261 -10.48 15.88 -24.69
CA ARG A 261 -10.49 14.48 -25.14
C ARG A 261 -9.67 13.61 -24.18
N PRO A 262 -10.29 12.69 -23.43
CA PRO A 262 -9.54 11.76 -22.60
C PRO A 262 -8.91 10.64 -23.43
N GLY A 263 -7.72 10.21 -23.01
CA GLY A 263 -7.14 8.92 -23.37
C GLY A 263 -7.02 8.05 -22.13
N PHE A 264 -7.16 6.74 -22.26
CA PHE A 264 -7.31 5.83 -21.12
C PHE A 264 -6.09 4.94 -20.96
N PHE A 265 -5.36 5.10 -19.86
CA PHE A 265 -4.38 4.11 -19.43
C PHE A 265 -5.08 3.08 -18.55
N ILE A 266 -5.29 1.87 -19.07
CA ILE A 266 -6.03 0.80 -18.39
C ILE A 266 -5.02 -0.19 -17.79
N ALA A 267 -4.91 -0.20 -16.46
CA ALA A 267 -4.07 -1.12 -15.72
C ALA A 267 -4.91 -2.25 -15.11
N SER A 268 -4.50 -3.50 -15.31
CA SER A 268 -5.17 -4.66 -14.71
C SER A 268 -4.18 -5.61 -14.02
N ASP A 269 -4.65 -6.41 -13.07
CA ASP A 269 -3.86 -7.48 -12.48
C ASP A 269 -3.93 -8.80 -13.28
N GLU A 270 -4.81 -8.87 -14.28
CA GLU A 270 -4.99 -9.99 -15.19
C GLU A 270 -4.98 -9.50 -16.65
N ASN A 271 -4.81 -10.41 -17.61
CA ASN A 271 -5.10 -10.11 -19.00
C ASN A 271 -6.61 -9.93 -19.19
N GLN A 272 -6.99 -9.04 -20.12
CA GLN A 272 -8.39 -8.71 -20.40
C GLN A 272 -8.62 -8.76 -21.91
N ASP A 273 -9.85 -9.10 -22.31
CA ASP A 273 -10.32 -8.87 -23.67
C ASP A 273 -10.64 -7.38 -23.84
N THR A 274 -9.79 -6.66 -24.55
CA THR A 274 -9.88 -5.20 -24.69
C THR A 274 -10.81 -4.75 -25.82
N SER A 275 -11.52 -5.67 -26.48
CA SER A 275 -12.47 -5.34 -27.55
C SER A 275 -13.52 -4.31 -27.12
N ALA A 276 -13.95 -4.35 -25.86
CA ALA A 276 -14.89 -3.39 -25.25
C ALA A 276 -14.36 -1.94 -25.21
N PHE A 277 -13.07 -1.71 -25.45
CA PHE A 277 -12.44 -0.39 -25.35
C PHE A 277 -11.96 0.17 -26.69
N GLU A 278 -12.13 -0.54 -27.80
CA GLU A 278 -11.58 -0.18 -29.12
C GLU A 278 -12.07 1.17 -29.66
N SER A 279 -13.27 1.60 -29.26
CA SER A 279 -13.83 2.90 -29.63
C SER A 279 -13.15 4.09 -28.95
N PHE A 280 -12.27 3.86 -27.96
CA PHE A 280 -11.59 4.90 -27.19
C PHE A 280 -10.08 4.90 -27.44
N PRO A 281 -9.41 6.07 -27.43
CA PRO A 281 -7.96 6.13 -27.33
C PRO A 281 -7.51 5.49 -26.01
N HIS A 282 -6.96 4.28 -26.07
CA HIS A 282 -6.56 3.54 -24.87
C HIS A 282 -5.21 2.85 -25.02
N TYR A 283 -4.60 2.56 -23.88
CA TYR A 283 -3.46 1.67 -23.75
C TYR A 283 -3.71 0.75 -22.56
N PHE A 284 -3.86 -0.55 -22.84
CA PHE A 284 -4.04 -1.58 -21.81
C PHE A 284 -2.71 -2.17 -21.39
N ARG A 285 -2.56 -2.42 -20.08
CA ARG A 285 -1.40 -3.13 -19.55
C ARG A 285 -1.73 -3.92 -18.29
N GLN A 286 -1.47 -5.22 -18.32
CA GLN A 286 -1.33 -6.02 -17.11
C GLN A 286 0.00 -5.64 -16.41
N GLY A 287 1.12 -5.86 -17.08
CA GLY A 287 2.46 -5.30 -16.80
C GLY A 287 3.01 -5.41 -15.37
N HIS A 288 4.16 -4.77 -15.14
CA HIS A 288 4.82 -4.81 -13.84
C HIS A 288 4.10 -3.86 -12.84
N PRO A 289 3.77 -4.31 -11.61
CA PRO A 289 3.00 -3.51 -10.64
C PRO A 289 3.60 -2.13 -10.36
N VAL A 290 4.93 -2.03 -10.25
CA VAL A 290 5.63 -0.76 -9.99
C VAL A 290 5.47 0.22 -11.13
N GLU A 291 5.54 -0.26 -12.37
CA GLU A 291 5.40 0.60 -13.55
C GLU A 291 3.96 1.08 -13.66
N ASN A 292 2.98 0.22 -13.39
CA ASN A 292 1.57 0.58 -13.32
C ASN A 292 1.29 1.64 -12.25
N ILE A 293 1.62 1.40 -10.98
CA ILE A 293 1.32 2.38 -9.92
C ILE A 293 2.04 3.71 -10.16
N ASN A 294 3.25 3.71 -10.72
CA ASN A 294 3.95 4.97 -10.99
C ASN A 294 3.46 5.67 -12.26
N ALA A 295 2.96 4.93 -13.27
CA ALA A 295 2.32 5.52 -14.43
C ALA A 295 0.94 6.09 -14.08
N LEU A 296 0.14 5.36 -13.27
CA LEU A 296 -1.13 5.85 -12.72
C LEU A 296 -0.91 7.14 -11.91
N ALA A 297 0.17 7.22 -11.13
CA ALA A 297 0.52 8.42 -10.37
C ALA A 297 0.95 9.63 -11.23
N ARG A 298 0.94 9.50 -12.57
CA ARG A 298 1.19 10.58 -13.54
C ARG A 298 -0.05 10.91 -14.41
N CYS A 299 -1.17 10.22 -14.20
CA CYS A 299 -2.43 10.52 -14.90
C CYS A 299 -3.08 11.79 -14.36
N ASP A 300 -4.06 12.33 -15.09
CA ASP A 300 -4.78 13.56 -14.73
C ASP A 300 -6.00 13.27 -13.84
N LEU A 301 -6.55 12.07 -13.93
CA LEU A 301 -7.68 11.56 -13.14
C LEU A 301 -7.52 10.04 -13.00
N LEU A 302 -7.95 9.50 -11.86
CA LEU A 302 -7.96 8.07 -11.60
C LEU A 302 -9.36 7.55 -11.34
N THR A 303 -9.68 6.37 -11.87
CA THR A 303 -10.90 5.64 -11.52
C THR A 303 -10.71 4.12 -11.60
N GLY A 304 -11.65 3.35 -11.02
CA GLY A 304 -11.67 1.90 -11.14
C GLY A 304 -12.11 1.19 -9.87
N SER A 305 -11.82 -0.12 -9.82
CA SER A 305 -12.18 -0.98 -8.69
C SER A 305 -11.59 -0.43 -7.37
N PRO A 306 -12.40 -0.29 -6.30
CA PRO A 306 -11.92 0.21 -5.02
C PRO A 306 -10.77 -0.64 -4.50
N SER A 307 -9.55 -0.10 -4.45
CA SER A 307 -8.36 -0.85 -4.05
C SER A 307 -7.20 0.09 -3.65
N THR A 308 -6.26 -0.41 -2.85
CA THR A 308 -5.02 0.33 -2.55
C THR A 308 -4.12 0.48 -3.78
N PHE A 309 -4.30 -0.37 -4.80
CA PHE A 309 -3.61 -0.24 -6.09
C PHE A 309 -4.06 1.00 -6.88
N LEU A 310 -5.31 1.44 -6.67
CA LEU A 310 -5.87 2.68 -7.21
C LEU A 310 -5.62 3.88 -6.29
N THR A 311 -5.78 3.73 -4.97
CA THR A 311 -5.65 4.88 -4.05
C THR A 311 -4.20 5.27 -3.77
N TRP A 312 -3.24 4.34 -3.84
CA TRP A 312 -1.83 4.66 -3.69
C TRP A 312 -1.34 5.67 -4.75
N PRO A 313 -1.52 5.44 -6.06
CA PRO A 313 -1.14 6.43 -7.06
C PRO A 313 -1.87 7.76 -6.92
N ALA A 314 -3.13 7.75 -6.46
CA ALA A 314 -3.87 8.99 -6.18
C ALA A 314 -3.18 9.82 -5.08
N PHE A 315 -2.83 9.20 -3.96
CA PHE A 315 -2.05 9.83 -2.89
C PHE A 315 -0.66 10.26 -3.41
N PHE A 316 0.05 9.35 -4.07
CA PHE A 316 1.42 9.54 -4.49
C PHE A 316 1.56 10.63 -5.56
N GLY A 317 0.62 10.73 -6.50
CA GLY A 317 0.57 11.76 -7.53
C GLY A 317 -0.19 13.02 -7.12
N ASN A 318 -0.91 12.99 -5.99
CA ASN A 318 -1.89 14.01 -5.61
C ASN A 318 -2.95 14.26 -6.72
N ILE A 319 -3.51 13.16 -7.21
CA ILE A 319 -4.44 13.14 -8.37
C ILE A 319 -5.86 12.88 -7.86
N PRO A 320 -6.90 13.54 -8.43
CA PRO A 320 -8.29 13.19 -8.16
C PRO A 320 -8.57 11.72 -8.45
N CYS A 321 -9.30 11.05 -7.57
CA CYS A 321 -9.56 9.61 -7.68
C CYS A 321 -11.02 9.29 -7.36
N VAL A 322 -11.66 8.53 -8.25
CA VAL A 322 -13.05 8.05 -8.11
C VAL A 322 -13.05 6.53 -8.04
N GLN A 323 -13.28 6.00 -6.86
CA GLN A 323 -13.46 4.55 -6.68
C GLN A 323 -14.89 4.16 -7.03
N LEU A 324 -15.06 3.07 -7.78
CA LEU A 324 -16.37 2.57 -8.19
C LEU A 324 -16.95 1.68 -7.09
N PHE A 325 -17.76 2.22 -6.17
CA PHE A 325 -18.46 1.38 -5.21
C PHE A 325 -19.79 0.85 -5.80
N PRO A 326 -20.33 -0.28 -5.28
CA PRO A 326 -21.56 -0.86 -5.81
C PRO A 326 -22.74 0.11 -5.88
N ASP A 327 -22.85 1.02 -4.90
CA ASP A 327 -23.91 2.02 -4.87
C ASP A 327 -23.74 3.12 -5.93
N ASP A 328 -22.51 3.38 -6.40
CA ASP A 328 -22.28 4.31 -7.51
C ASP A 328 -22.75 3.71 -8.83
N LEU A 329 -22.52 2.42 -9.04
CA LEU A 329 -22.89 1.72 -10.28
C LEU A 329 -24.41 1.58 -10.46
N LYS A 330 -25.20 1.66 -9.38
CA LYS A 330 -26.67 1.68 -9.41
C LYS A 330 -27.24 3.00 -9.95
N LYS A 331 -26.44 4.08 -9.98
CA LYS A 331 -26.89 5.38 -10.47
C LYS A 331 -27.00 5.36 -11.99
N ASN A 332 -27.93 6.14 -12.55
CA ASN A 332 -28.03 6.32 -14.01
C ASN A 332 -26.83 7.06 -14.60
N ARG A 333 -26.11 7.83 -13.78
CA ARG A 333 -24.92 8.60 -14.17
C ARG A 333 -23.90 8.62 -13.03
N LEU A 334 -22.65 8.35 -13.36
CA LEU A 334 -21.48 8.48 -12.49
C LEU A 334 -21.02 9.94 -12.50
N CYS A 335 -20.41 10.39 -11.40
CA CYS A 335 -19.89 11.76 -11.28
C CYS A 335 -18.38 11.73 -11.14
N PHE A 336 -17.67 12.40 -12.06
CA PHE A 336 -16.22 12.51 -12.02
C PHE A 336 -15.78 13.95 -11.72
N PRO A 337 -14.88 14.18 -10.75
CA PRO A 337 -14.38 15.51 -10.43
C PRO A 337 -13.33 15.91 -11.47
N PHE A 338 -13.76 16.39 -12.63
CA PHE A 338 -12.88 16.99 -13.62
C PHE A 338 -12.99 18.51 -13.59
N LYS A 339 -11.94 19.18 -13.14
CA LYS A 339 -11.79 20.62 -13.36
C LYS A 339 -11.21 20.80 -14.77
N GLY A 340 -12.09 20.97 -15.75
CA GLY A 340 -11.66 21.52 -17.03
C GLY A 340 -10.85 22.80 -16.78
N HIS A 341 -9.78 23.03 -17.53
CA HIS A 341 -9.05 24.29 -17.48
C HIS A 341 -9.94 25.41 -18.04
N SER A 342 -10.99 25.80 -17.31
CA SER A 342 -11.75 27.01 -17.58
C SER A 342 -11.07 28.17 -16.85
N LYS A 343 -10.57 29.15 -17.61
CA LYS A 343 -10.33 30.49 -17.07
C LYS A 343 -11.60 30.94 -16.33
N PRO A 344 -11.49 31.60 -15.17
CA PRO A 344 -12.67 32.14 -14.50
C PRO A 344 -13.32 33.19 -15.40
N THR A 345 -14.52 32.91 -15.88
CA THR A 345 -15.42 33.95 -16.42
C THR A 345 -15.87 34.80 -15.23
N PRO A 346 -15.78 36.14 -15.30
CA PRO A 346 -16.32 36.99 -14.26
C PRO A 346 -17.84 36.84 -14.26
N CYS A 347 -18.42 36.54 -13.10
CA CYS A 347 -19.85 36.68 -12.89
C CYS A 347 -20.25 38.12 -13.21
N SER A 348 -21.01 38.30 -14.29
CA SER A 348 -21.77 39.51 -14.55
C SER A 348 -22.82 39.65 -13.44
N SER A 349 -22.60 40.60 -12.54
CA SER A 349 -23.65 41.16 -11.69
C SER A 349 -24.66 41.87 -12.58
N GLY A 350 -25.82 41.22 -12.79
CA GLY A 350 -26.99 41.84 -13.39
C GLY A 350 -27.83 42.52 -12.33
N ASN A 351 -28.27 43.74 -12.67
CA ASN A 351 -29.06 44.71 -11.91
C ASN A 351 -30.31 44.17 -11.23
#